data_AF-A0A9E3AIC2-F1
#
_entry.id   AF-A0A9E3AIC2-F1
#
_cell.length_a   1.000
_cell.length_b   1.000
_cell.length_c   1.000
_cell.angle_alpha   90.00
_cell.angle_beta   90.00
_cell.angle_gamma   90.00
#
_symmetry.space_group_name_H-M   'P 1'
#
loop_
_entity.id
_entity.type
_entity.pdbx_description
1 polymer ?
#
loop_
_entity_poly.entity_id
_entity_poly.type
_entity_poly.pdbx_seq_one_letter_code
_entity_poly.pdbx_strand_id
1 'polypeptide(L)' 'MPAPQSFDVIVIGAGAAGMMCAVEAGKRGRRVLVLDHARAPGEKIRISGGGRCNFTNLEAGNAAR' A
#
# COMPACT_ATOMS: atom_id res chain seq x y z
N MET A 1 -8.58 -18.55 24.26
CA MET A 1 -8.18 -18.11 22.91
C MET A 1 -9.08 -16.95 22.52
N PRO A 2 -8.56 -15.77 22.16
CA PRO A 2 -9.41 -14.71 21.60
C PRO A 2 -10.11 -15.23 20.34
N ALA A 3 -11.34 -14.76 20.09
CA ALA A 3 -12.09 -15.13 18.89
C ALA A 3 -11.30 -14.78 17.61
N PRO A 4 -11.46 -15.52 16.51
CA PRO A 4 -10.77 -15.22 15.26
C PRO A 4 -11.09 -13.78 14.83
N GLN A 5 -10.07 -12.96 14.62
CA GLN A 5 -10.27 -11.65 14.02
C GLN A 5 -10.65 -11.85 12.55
N SER A 6 -11.89 -11.52 12.19
CA SER A 6 -12.33 -11.54 10.79
C SER A 6 -11.82 -10.30 10.07
N PHE A 7 -11.28 -10.47 8.87
CA PHE A 7 -10.90 -9.39 7.95
C PHE A 7 -11.60 -9.63 6.61
N ASP A 8 -12.06 -8.56 5.97
CA ASP A 8 -12.67 -8.65 4.65
C ASP A 8 -11.61 -8.73 3.54
N VAL A 9 -10.44 -8.11 3.78
CA VAL A 9 -9.31 -8.06 2.85
C VAL A 9 -8.01 -8.21 3.63
N ILE A 10 -7.12 -9.07 3.13
CA ILE A 10 -5.74 -9.18 3.62
C ILE A 10 -4.80 -8.81 2.48
N VAL A 11 -3.92 -7.83 2.72
CA VAL A 11 -2.89 -7.38 1.78
C VAL A 11 -1.52 -7.84 2.30
N ILE A 12 -0.78 -8.57 1.48
CA ILE A 12 0.57 -9.03 1.80
C ILE A 12 1.58 -8.10 1.10
N GLY A 13 2.34 -7.36 1.90
CA GLY A 13 3.30 -6.35 1.48
C GLY A 13 2.80 -4.92 1.73
N ALA A 14 3.43 -4.20 2.66
CA ALA A 14 3.24 -2.79 2.93
C ALA A 14 4.15 -1.90 2.05
N GLY A 15 4.22 -2.22 0.77
CA GLY A 15 4.85 -1.39 -0.27
C GLY A 15 3.87 -0.39 -0.88
N ALA A 16 4.30 0.34 -1.92
CA ALA A 16 3.47 1.37 -2.57
C ALA A 16 2.11 0.80 -3.06
N ALA A 17 2.15 -0.29 -3.82
CA ALA A 17 0.93 -0.92 -4.35
C ALA A 17 0.05 -1.50 -3.23
N GLY A 18 0.64 -2.15 -2.24
CA GLY A 18 -0.11 -2.78 -1.15
C GLY A 18 -0.81 -1.77 -0.26
N MET A 19 -0.12 -0.69 0.13
CA MET A 19 -0.74 0.39 0.91
C MET A 19 -1.79 1.14 0.09
N MET A 20 -1.57 1.40 -1.20
CA MET A 20 -2.59 1.98 -2.08
C MET A 20 -3.85 1.10 -2.15
N CYS A 21 -3.67 -0.21 -2.35
CA CYS A 21 -4.78 -1.17 -2.36
C CYS A 21 -5.53 -1.18 -1.02
N ALA A 22 -4.81 -1.22 0.10
CA ALA A 22 -5.41 -1.25 1.43
C ALA A 22 -6.23 0.01 1.74
N VAL A 23 -5.74 1.19 1.35
CA VAL A 23 -6.46 2.45 1.49
C VAL A 23 -7.75 2.44 0.67
N GLU A 24 -7.69 2.03 -0.60
CA GLU A 24 -8.88 1.97 -1.46
C GLU A 24 -9.91 0.93 -0.98
N ALA A 25 -9.47 -0.20 -0.45
CA ALA A 25 -10.36 -1.17 0.19
C ALA A 25 -11.01 -0.61 1.47
N GLY A 26 -10.24 0.08 2.32
CA GLY A 26 -10.73 0.73 3.53
C GLY A 26 -11.77 1.81 3.23
N LYS A 27 -11.55 2.63 2.19
CA LYS A 27 -12.54 3.62 1.70
C LYS A 27 -13.88 2.99 1.29
N ARG A 28 -13.88 1.71 0.91
CA ARG A 28 -15.10 0.94 0.58
C ARG A 28 -15.73 0.25 1.81
N GLY A 29 -15.33 0.63 3.02
CA GLY A 29 -15.88 0.10 4.27
C GLY A 29 -15.38 -1.30 4.65
N ARG A 30 -14.29 -1.78 4.03
CA ARG A 30 -13.72 -3.10 4.34
C ARG A 30 -12.79 -3.04 5.54
N ARG A 31 -12.81 -4.06 6.38
CA ARG A 31 -11.82 -4.27 7.44
C ARG A 31 -10.57 -4.91 6.81
N VAL A 32 -9.52 -4.11 6.67
CA VAL A 32 -8.30 -4.51 5.96
C VAL A 32 -7.17 -4.81 6.95
N LEU A 33 -6.50 -5.94 6.77
CA LEU A 33 -5.22 -6.26 7.40
C LEU A 33 -4.10 -6.12 6.37
N VAL A 34 -3.05 -5.37 6.72
CA VAL A 34 -1.82 -5.30 5.92
C VAL A 34 -0.71 -5.99 6.68
N LEU A 35 -0.04 -6.95 6.04
CA LEU A 35 1.08 -7.70 6.61
C LEU A 35 2.36 -7.36 5.87
N ASP A 36 3.44 -7.14 6.59
CA ASP A 36 4.79 -7.06 6.03
C ASP A 36 5.79 -7.72 6.98
N HIS A 37 6.85 -8.28 6.43
CA HIS A 37 7.96 -8.85 7.18
C HIS A 37 9.02 -7.80 7.54
N ALA A 38 9.06 -6.68 6.81
CA ALA A 38 9.96 -5.58 7.08
C ALA A 38 9.63 -4.90 8.41
N ARG A 39 10.66 -4.38 9.08
CA ARG A 39 10.51 -3.66 10.36
C ARG A 39 9.64 -2.40 10.22
N ALA A 40 9.68 -1.75 9.05
CA ALA A 40 8.90 -0.56 8.73
C ALA A 40 8.27 -0.71 7.35
N PRO A 41 7.06 -0.17 7.12
CA PRO A 41 6.42 -0.18 5.81
C PRO A 41 7.18 0.71 4.82
N GLY A 42 7.07 0.40 3.53
CA GLY A 42 7.59 1.28 2.49
C GLY A 42 9.12 1.42 2.45
N GLU A 43 9.90 0.44 2.92
CA GLU A 43 11.38 0.53 2.91
C GLU A 43 11.93 0.87 1.50
N LYS A 44 11.35 0.32 0.43
CA LYS A 44 11.70 0.72 -0.95
C LYS A 44 11.26 2.13 -1.33
N ILE A 45 10.11 2.59 -0.82
CA ILE A 45 9.63 3.97 -1.01
C ILE A 45 10.62 4.93 -0.37
N ARG A 46 11.03 4.66 0.88
CA ARG A 46 11.96 5.46 1.68
C ARG A 46 13.27 5.75 0.96
N ILE A 47 13.82 4.78 0.23
CA ILE A 47 15.10 4.93 -0.48
C ILE A 47 14.94 5.32 -1.97
N SER A 48 13.73 5.29 -2.52
CA SER A 48 13.50 5.55 -3.95
C SER A 48 13.80 7.01 -4.35
N GLY A 49 14.18 7.23 -5.61
CA GLY A 49 14.52 8.57 -6.11
C GLY A 49 15.70 9.24 -5.38
N GLY A 50 16.60 8.43 -4.81
CA GLY A 50 17.67 8.93 -3.94
C GLY A 50 17.15 9.48 -2.61
N GLY A 51 16.17 8.81 -2.00
CA GLY A 51 15.57 9.21 -0.72
C GLY A 51 14.50 10.30 -0.81
N ARG A 52 14.15 10.75 -2.02
CA ARG A 52 13.16 11.82 -2.25
C ARG A 52 11.81 11.32 -2.75
N CYS A 53 11.70 10.02 -3.03
CA CYS A 53 10.51 9.40 -3.60
C CYS A 53 10.12 10.00 -4.96
N ASN A 54 10.75 9.52 -6.04
CA ASN A 54 10.27 9.84 -7.39
C ASN A 54 8.99 9.02 -7.68
N PHE A 55 7.86 9.52 -7.22
CA PHE A 55 6.64 8.74 -7.00
C PHE A 55 5.74 8.56 -8.22
N THR A 56 5.96 9.33 -9.29
CA THR A 56 5.19 9.25 -10.53
C THR A 56 5.95 9.89 -11.69
N ASN A 57 5.37 9.89 -12.89
CA ASN A 57 5.85 10.62 -14.06
C ASN A 57 4.67 11.34 -14.73
N LEU A 58 4.89 12.56 -15.23
CA LEU A 58 3.87 13.36 -15.93
C LEU A 58 3.32 12.64 -17.18
N GLU A 59 4.12 11.79 -17.81
CA GLU A 59 3.76 11.03 -19.02
C GLU A 59 3.20 9.63 -18.73
N ALA A 60 3.11 9.22 -17.45
CA ALA A 60 2.62 7.89 -17.07
C ALA A 60 1.09 7.78 -17.08
N GLY A 61 0.36 8.91 -17.08
CA GLY A 61 -1.08 8.96 -17.31
C GLY A 61 -1.41 9.18 -18.78
N ASN A 62 -2.65 8.95 -19.20
CA ASN A 62 -3.12 9.38 -20.53
C ASN A 62 -2.80 10.88 -20.71
N ALA A 63 -1.75 11.18 -21.45
CA ALA A 63 -1.36 12.54 -21.88
C ALA A 63 -2.36 13.15 -22.88
N ALA A 64 -3.52 12.53 -23.05
CA ALA A 64 -4.56 12.79 -24.05
C ALA A 64 -5.95 12.80 -23.41
N ARG A 65 -6.17 13.70 -22.45
CA ARG A 65 -7.34 14.58 -22.54
C ARG A 65 -6.85 15.93 -23.02
#